data_AF-A0A833G1K9-F1
#
_entry.id   AF-A0A833G1K9-F1
#
_cell.length_a   1.000
_cell.length_b   1.000
_cell.length_c   1.000
_cell.angle_alpha   90.00
_cell.angle_beta   90.00
_cell.angle_gamma   90.00
#
_symmetry.space_group_name_H-M   'P 1'
#
loop_
_entity.id
_entity.type
_entity.pdbx_description
1 polymer ?
#
loop_
_entity_poly.entity_id
_entity_poly.type
_entity_poly.pdbx_seq_one_letter_code
_entity_poly.pdbx_strand_id
1 'polypeptide(L)'
;SGAVALGGLDIENFFVSLILLGVGWNFGFIGATAMITDCHTPEERGKVQGANDFLVFGTVAAASFFSGSLLTASGWEAINWMIFPIVAIVLMPLLWQAARAERVRA
;
A
#
# COMPACT_ATOMS: atom_id res chain seq x y z
N SER A 1 -10.30 -0.36 -3.25
CA SER A 1 -10.48 1.09 -3.44
C SER A 1 -10.39 1.47 -4.92
N GLY A 2 -9.26 1.23 -5.61
CA GLY A 2 -9.07 1.63 -7.03
C GLY A 2 -10.18 1.18 -7.99
N ALA A 3 -10.62 -0.09 -7.91
CA ALA A 3 -11.73 -0.58 -8.75
C ALA A 3 -13.07 0.12 -8.48
N VAL A 4 -13.33 0.52 -7.23
CA VAL A 4 -14.55 1.26 -6.85
C VAL A 4 -14.46 2.72 -7.31
N ALA A 5 -13.27 3.31 -7.22
CA ALA A 5 -12.97 4.67 -7.67
C ALA A 5 -12.98 4.82 -9.21
N LEU A 6 -12.73 3.74 -9.95
CA LEU A 6 -12.94 3.65 -11.40
C LEU A 6 -14.41 3.40 -11.77
N GLY A 7 -15.21 2.87 -10.85
CA GLY A 7 -16.61 2.51 -11.08
C GLY A 7 -17.58 3.70 -11.13
N GLY A 8 -17.13 4.92 -10.82
CA GLY A 8 -17.97 6.12 -10.84
C GLY A 8 -17.38 7.28 -10.04
N LEU A 9 -17.83 8.50 -10.35
CA LEU A 9 -17.48 9.74 -9.62
C LEU A 9 -18.52 10.13 -8.55
N ASP A 10 -19.50 9.26 -8.30
CA ASP A 10 -20.51 9.50 -7.30
C ASP A 10 -19.91 9.50 -5.88
N ILE A 11 -20.55 10.26 -4.98
CA ILE A 11 -20.12 10.40 -3.59
C ILE A 11 -20.07 9.03 -2.88
N GLU A 12 -20.97 8.11 -3.21
CA GLU A 12 -21.00 6.77 -2.64
C GLU A 12 -19.73 5.97 -3.00
N ASN A 13 -19.32 5.99 -4.27
CA ASN A 13 -18.06 5.38 -4.73
C ASN A 13 -16.86 5.96 -3.98
N PHE A 14 -16.86 7.26 -3.69
CA PHE A 14 -15.79 7.90 -2.95
C PHE A 14 -15.71 7.41 -1.50
N PHE A 15 -16.83 7.35 -0.77
CA PHE A 15 -16.85 6.85 0.60
C PHE A 15 -16.44 5.38 0.71
N VAL A 16 -16.98 4.53 -0.16
CA VAL A 16 -16.61 3.10 -0.18
C VAL A 16 -15.12 2.95 -0.52
N SER A 17 -14.61 3.75 -1.46
CA SER A 17 -13.18 3.75 -1.80
C SER A 17 -12.29 4.18 -0.63
N LEU A 18 -12.69 5.19 0.14
CA LEU A 18 -11.97 5.65 1.33
C LEU A 18 -11.97 4.60 2.46
N ILE A 19 -13.11 3.95 2.70
CA ILE A 19 -13.20 2.86 3.68
C ILE A 19 -12.25 1.73 3.29
N LEU A 20 -12.32 1.26 2.03
CA LEU A 20 -11.44 0.20 1.54
C LEU A 20 -9.97 0.62 1.57
N LEU A 21 -9.67 1.89 1.31
CA LEU A 21 -8.32 2.43 1.39
C LEU A 21 -7.81 2.39 2.84
N GLY A 22 -8.63 2.82 3.81
CA GLY A 22 -8.30 2.76 5.23
C GLY A 22 -8.05 1.32 5.71
N VAL A 23 -8.88 0.37 5.27
CA VAL A 23 -8.67 -1.06 5.56
C VAL A 23 -7.33 -1.54 4.98
N GLY A 24 -7.08 -1.28 3.69
CA GLY A 24 -5.83 -1.67 3.04
C GLY A 24 -4.59 -1.04 3.68
N TRP A 25 -4.68 0.23 4.09
CA TRP A 25 -3.61 0.94 4.77
C TRP A 25 -3.23 0.29 6.10
N ASN A 26 -4.21 -0.09 6.92
CA ASN A 26 -3.94 -0.74 8.20
C ASN A 26 -3.21 -2.08 8.02
N PHE A 27 -3.69 -2.94 7.12
CA PHE A 27 -3.03 -4.22 6.84
C PHE A 27 -1.64 -4.04 6.23
N GLY A 28 -1.50 -3.11 5.28
CA GLY A 28 -0.21 -2.82 4.65
C GLY A 28 0.81 -2.29 5.64
N PHE A 29 0.45 -1.29 6.44
CA PHE A 29 1.36 -0.63 7.37
C PHE A 29 1.73 -1.53 8.55
N ILE A 30 0.74 -2.11 9.24
CA ILE A 30 0.97 -2.96 10.42
C ILE A 30 1.63 -4.29 10.00
N GLY A 31 1.17 -4.89 8.91
CA GLY A 31 1.76 -6.14 8.39
C GLY A 31 3.20 -5.95 7.93
N ALA A 32 3.51 -4.88 7.19
CA ALA A 32 4.87 -4.61 6.74
C ALA A 32 5.81 -4.31 7.90
N THR A 33 5.40 -3.48 8.87
CA THR A 33 6.22 -3.17 10.04
C THR A 33 6.48 -4.40 10.91
N ALA A 34 5.49 -5.29 11.07
CA ALA A 34 5.68 -6.57 11.74
C ALA A 34 6.71 -7.45 11.01
N MET A 35 6.56 -7.64 9.68
CA MET A 35 7.50 -8.44 8.88
C MET A 35 8.93 -7.88 8.91
N ILE A 36 9.09 -6.56 8.86
CA ILE A 36 10.40 -5.91 8.94
C ILE A 36 11.03 -6.14 10.32
N THR A 37 10.23 -6.06 11.38
CA THR A 37 10.69 -6.25 12.77
C THR A 37 11.10 -7.69 13.07
N ASP A 38 10.42 -8.66 12.46
CA ASP A 38 10.70 -10.10 12.62
C ASP A 38 12.02 -10.53 11.97
N CYS A 39 12.44 -9.83 10.91
CA CYS A 39 13.71 -10.11 10.21
C CYS A 39 14.96 -9.54 10.89
N HIS A 40 14.81 -8.75 11.97
CA HIS A 40 15.91 -8.03 12.62
C HIS A 40 16.03 -8.34 14.12
N THR A 41 17.25 -8.23 14.64
CA THR A 41 17.53 -8.46 16.06
C THR A 41 16.91 -7.37 16.93
N PRO A 42 16.58 -7.65 18.21
CA PRO A 42 15.96 -6.69 19.11
C PRO A 42 16.69 -5.35 19.22
N GLU A 43 18.02 -5.37 19.12
CA GLU A 43 18.89 -4.20 19.21
C GLU A 43 18.78 -3.29 17.96
N GLU A 44 18.43 -3.86 16.81
CA GLU A 44 18.35 -3.13 15.53
C GLU A 44 16.94 -2.63 15.20
N ARG A 45 15.91 -3.20 15.83
CA ARG A 45 14.48 -2.89 15.58
C ARG A 45 14.16 -1.41 15.61
N GLY A 46 14.66 -0.68 16.60
CA GLY A 46 14.40 0.76 16.73
C GLY A 46 14.94 1.57 15.56
N LYS A 47 16.14 1.22 15.06
CA LYS A 47 16.76 1.90 13.91
C LYS A 47 16.02 1.56 12.61
N VAL A 48 15.65 0.30 12.44
CA VAL A 48 14.96 -0.17 11.24
C VAL A 48 13.54 0.40 11.16
N GLN A 49 12.82 0.47 12.28
CA GLN A 49 11.49 1.08 12.34
C GLN A 49 11.54 2.58 12.02
N GLY A 50 12.53 3.30 12.58
CA GLY A 50 12.73 4.71 12.25
C GLY A 50 13.05 4.94 10.76
N ALA A 51 13.84 4.06 10.14
CA ALA A 51 14.12 4.12 8.71
C ALA A 51 12.86 3.82 7.86
N ASN A 52 12.08 2.82 8.26
CA ASN A 52 10.80 2.49 7.61
C ASN A 52 9.84 3.68 7.65
N ASP A 53 9.64 4.27 8.83
CA ASP A 53 8.71 5.38 9.02
C ASP A 53 9.17 6.61 8.25
N PHE A 54 10.47 6.90 8.25
CA PHE A 54 11.04 7.99 7.44
C PHE A 54 10.78 7.79 5.94
N LEU A 55 10.96 6.58 5.42
CA LEU A 55 10.69 6.28 4.01
C LEU A 55 9.19 6.39 3.70
N VAL A 56 8.32 5.79 4.52
CA VAL A 56 6.87 5.82 4.32
C VAL A 56 6.37 7.27 4.35
N PHE A 57 6.68 8.02 5.40
CA PHE A 57 6.20 9.41 5.52
C PHE A 57 6.89 10.35 4.53
N GLY A 58 8.16 10.11 4.18
CA GLY A 58 8.86 10.85 3.14
C GLY A 58 8.22 10.66 1.76
N THR A 59 7.87 9.42 1.40
CA THR A 59 7.13 9.14 0.16
C THR A 59 5.72 9.74 0.19
N VAL A 60 5.00 9.66 1.31
CA VAL A 60 3.67 10.30 1.45
C VAL A 60 3.77 11.82 1.29
N ALA A 61 4.79 12.46 1.86
CA ALA A 61 5.02 13.89 1.72
C ALA A 61 5.30 14.29 0.26
N ALA A 62 6.19 13.56 -0.42
CA ALA A 62 6.49 13.79 -1.82
C ALA A 62 5.25 13.57 -2.72
N ALA A 63 4.53 12.47 -2.52
CA ALA A 63 3.30 12.17 -3.25
C ALA A 63 2.22 13.24 -3.02
N SER A 64 2.08 13.73 -1.79
CA SER A 64 1.16 14.82 -1.46
C SER A 64 1.52 16.11 -2.19
N PHE A 65 2.82 16.45 -2.24
CA PHE A 65 3.32 17.62 -2.98
C PHE A 65 3.03 17.53 -4.49
N PHE A 66 3.20 16.35 -5.09
CA PHE A 66 2.95 16.15 -6.52
C PHE A 66 1.49 15.85 -6.88
N SER A 67 0.62 15.56 -5.90
CA SER A 67 -0.75 15.06 -6.13
C SER A 67 -1.59 15.98 -7.03
N GLY A 68 -1.53 17.30 -6.81
CA GLY A 68 -2.27 18.28 -7.62
C GLY A 68 -1.76 18.38 -9.06
N SER A 69 -0.43 18.36 -9.24
CA SER A 69 0.19 18.37 -10.58
C SER A 69 -0.13 17.08 -11.34
N LEU A 70 -0.03 15.93 -10.65
CA LEU A 70 -0.31 14.62 -11.23
C LEU A 70 -1.78 14.48 -11.63
N LEU A 71 -2.71 14.96 -10.80
CA LEU A 71 -4.14 14.96 -11.11
C LEU A 71 -4.47 15.85 -12.31
N THR A 72 -3.82 17.02 -12.39
CA THR A 72 -4.03 17.96 -13.51
C THR A 72 -3.47 17.41 -14.82
N ALA A 73 -2.31 16.74 -14.78
CA ALA A 73 -1.64 16.24 -15.97
C ALA A 73 -2.20 14.89 -16.47
N SER A 74 -2.52 13.97 -15.57
CA SER A 74 -2.88 12.58 -15.91
C SER A 74 -4.38 12.28 -15.73
N GLY A 75 -5.12 13.12 -15.02
CA GLY A 75 -6.53 12.90 -14.73
C GLY A 75 -6.78 11.82 -13.66
N TRP A 76 -8.03 11.76 -13.22
CA TRP A 76 -8.47 10.86 -12.14
C TRP A 76 -8.32 9.37 -12.49
N GLU A 77 -8.63 8.99 -13.73
CA GLU A 77 -8.66 7.59 -14.15
C GLU A 77 -7.24 6.99 -14.19
N ALA A 78 -6.28 7.73 -14.77
CA ALA A 78 -4.90 7.27 -14.86
C ALA A 78 -4.28 7.04 -13.48
N ILE A 79 -4.54 7.93 -12.50
CA ILE A 79 -4.07 7.77 -11.12
C ILE A 79 -4.61 6.48 -10.51
N ASN A 80 -5.89 6.17 -10.71
CA ASN A 80 -6.47 4.95 -10.17
C ASN A 80 -5.93 3.68 -10.85
N TRP A 81 -5.61 3.75 -12.15
CA TRP A 81 -4.94 2.65 -12.86
C TRP A 81 -3.52 2.38 -12.36
N MET A 82 -2.77 3.42 -11.97
CA MET A 82 -1.40 3.27 -11.46
C MET A 82 -1.32 2.48 -10.14
N ILE A 83 -2.41 2.36 -9.39
CA ILE A 83 -2.46 1.61 -8.13
C ILE A 83 -2.26 0.11 -8.38
N PHE A 84 -2.87 -0.44 -9.43
CA PHE A 84 -2.87 -1.88 -9.70
C PHE A 84 -1.49 -2.51 -9.91
N PRO A 85 -0.58 -1.96 -10.75
CA PRO A 85 0.74 -2.53 -10.94
C PRO A 85 1.59 -2.48 -9.65
N ILE A 86 1.48 -1.40 -8.86
CA ILE A 86 2.20 -1.28 -7.59
C ILE A 86 1.71 -2.35 -6.60
N VAL A 87 0.40 -2.50 -6.46
CA VAL A 87 -0.21 -3.52 -5.59
C VAL A 87 0.15 -4.93 -6.06
N ALA A 88 0.18 -5.18 -7.37
CA ALA A 88 0.56 -6.46 -7.95
C ALA A 88 2.00 -6.87 -7.57
N ILE A 89 2.95 -5.94 -7.65
CA ILE A 89 4.36 -6.19 -7.29
C ILE A 89 4.51 -6.62 -5.83
N VAL A 90 3.66 -6.09 -4.93
CA VAL A 90 3.70 -6.45 -3.51
C VAL A 90 2.92 -7.74 -3.22
N LEU A 91 1.72 -7.90 -3.79
CA LEU A 91 0.86 -9.04 -3.49
C LEU A 91 1.32 -10.34 -4.14
N MET A 92 1.86 -10.31 -5.36
CA MET A 92 2.26 -11.54 -6.07
C MET A 92 3.32 -12.35 -5.29
N PRO A 93 4.42 -11.75 -4.81
CA PRO A 93 5.41 -12.49 -4.01
C PRO A 93 4.85 -12.97 -2.67
N LEU A 94 4.00 -12.17 -2.00
CA LEU A 94 3.39 -12.54 -0.73
C LEU A 94 2.45 -13.74 -0.88
N LEU A 95 1.57 -13.72 -1.88
CA LEU A 95 0.69 -14.86 -2.19
C LEU A 95 1.48 -16.09 -2.61
N TRP A 96 2.57 -15.92 -3.35
CA TRP A 96 3.44 -17.02 -3.72
C TRP A 96 4.11 -17.66 -2.50
N GLN A 97 4.61 -16.85 -1.56
CA GLN A 97 5.18 -17.34 -0.30
C GLN A 97 4.13 -18.08 0.54
N ALA A 98 2.93 -17.51 0.68
CA ALA A 98 1.82 -18.15 1.41
C ALA A 98 1.43 -19.50 0.81
N ALA A 99 1.27 -19.57 -0.52
CA ALA A 99 0.95 -20.82 -1.22
C ALA A 99 2.05 -21.89 -1.09
N ARG A 100 3.33 -21.48 -1.00
CA ARG A 100 4.44 -22.41 -0.74
C ARG A 100 4.44 -22.90 0.71
N ALA A 101 4.15 -22.04 1.68
CA ALA A 101 4.11 -22.41 3.08
C ALA A 101 3.03 -23.46 3.39
N GLU A 102 1.87 -23.38 2.71
CA GLU A 102 0.82 -24.39 2.85
C GLU A 102 1.21 -25.73 2.20
N ARG A 103 1.86 -25.72 1.04
CA ARG A 103 2.32 -26.96 0.37
C ARG A 103 3.41 -27.72 1.12
N VAL A 104 4.18 -27.07 1.99
CA VAL A 104 5.20 -27.73 2.83
C VAL A 104 4.59 -28.34 4.08
N ARG A 105 3.39 -27.89 4.50
CA ARG A 105 2.70 -28.37 5.70
C ARG A 105 1.72 -29.53 5.43
N ALA A 106 1.33 -29.74 4.18
CA ALA A 106 0.46 -30.83 3.72
C ALA A 106 1.27 -32.07 3.29
#